data_AF-A0A2D4GGI6-F1
#
_entry.id   AF-A0A2D4GGI6-F1
#
_cell.length_a   1.000
_cell.length_b   1.000
_cell.length_c   1.000
_cell.angle_alpha   90.00
_cell.angle_beta   90.00
_cell.angle_gamma   90.00
#
_symmetry.space_group_name_H-M   'P 1'
#
loop_
_entity.id
_entity.type
_entity.pdbx_description
1 polymer ?
#
loop_
_entity_poly.entity_id
_entity_poly.type
_entity_poly.pdbx_seq_one_letter_code
_entity_poly.pdbx_strand_id
1 'polypeptide(L)'
;AETPPSLSSQELAQEIKAFLSGIDPVHGNKLTIKEHARCAILLLRNLPPARSAVLEHLRSVFDEYVCTYLLELEAGDGGIGGLRSQGPNLDDVVSEIQTVLSEFVRMNPKAWAALV
;
A
#
# COMPACT_ATOMS: atom_id res chain seq x y z
N ALA A 1 0.91 -6.50 -23.37
CA ALA A 1 1.11 -5.92 -22.03
C ALA A 1 2.17 -4.86 -22.17
N GLU A 2 1.80 -3.58 -22.12
CA GLU A 2 2.76 -2.48 -22.07
C GLU A 2 3.50 -2.57 -20.74
N THR A 3 4.82 -2.77 -20.79
CA THR A 3 5.67 -2.60 -19.61
C THR A 3 5.59 -1.13 -19.21
N PRO A 4 5.17 -0.79 -17.97
CA PRO A 4 5.17 0.59 -17.52
C PRO A 4 6.59 1.15 -17.62
N PRO A 5 6.74 2.45 -17.96
CA PRO A 5 8.06 3.05 -18.09
C PRO A 5 8.84 2.89 -16.76
N SER A 6 10.08 2.43 -16.87
CA SER A 6 11.00 2.35 -15.73
C SER A 6 11.27 3.76 -15.20
N LEU A 7 11.14 3.96 -13.89
CA LEU A 7 11.45 5.25 -13.25
C LEU A 7 12.89 5.67 -13.53
N SER A 8 13.12 6.96 -13.77
CA SER A 8 14.48 7.51 -13.77
C SER A 8 15.09 7.41 -12.37
N SER A 9 16.43 7.43 -12.29
CA SER A 9 17.12 7.38 -10.99
C SER A 9 16.75 8.54 -10.06
N GLN A 10 16.42 9.71 -10.63
CA GLN A 10 16.00 10.88 -9.86
C GLN A 10 14.60 10.70 -9.28
N GLU A 11 13.65 10.20 -10.07
CA GLU A 11 12.30 9.89 -9.60
C GLU A 11 12.34 8.81 -8.54
N LEU A 12 13.12 7.74 -8.74
CA LEU A 12 13.28 6.69 -7.75
C LEU A 12 13.86 7.21 -6.42
N ALA A 13 14.84 8.13 -6.47
CA ALA A 13 15.40 8.73 -5.26
C ALA A 13 14.37 9.59 -4.51
N GLN A 14 13.48 10.28 -5.23
CA GLN A 14 12.37 11.03 -4.63
C GLN A 14 11.36 10.10 -3.97
N GLU A 15 10.98 9.00 -4.62
CA GLU A 15 10.09 7.98 -4.03
C GLU A 15 10.70 7.35 -2.78
N ILE A 16 12.00 7.01 -2.78
CA ILE A 16 12.68 6.50 -1.58
C ILE A 16 12.60 7.52 -0.44
N LYS A 17 12.86 8.80 -0.72
CA LYS A 17 12.79 9.86 0.29
C LYS A 17 11.38 10.05 0.83
N ALA A 18 10.37 10.01 -0.05
CA ALA A 18 8.97 10.12 0.31
C ALA A 18 8.55 8.94 1.22
N PHE A 19 8.92 7.71 0.84
CA PHE A 19 8.62 6.51 1.61
C PHE A 19 9.25 6.52 3.01
N LEU A 20 10.52 6.93 3.12
CA LEU A 20 11.24 6.96 4.40
C LEU A 20 10.76 8.08 5.33
N SER A 21 10.43 9.25 4.78
CA SER A 21 10.01 10.40 5.57
C SER A 21 8.52 10.42 5.86
N GLY A 22 7.70 9.76 5.03
CA GLY A 22 6.24 9.91 5.05
C GLY A 22 5.79 11.31 4.64
N ILE A 23 6.64 12.08 3.94
CA ILE A 23 6.40 13.46 3.52
C ILE A 23 6.47 13.55 1.99
N ASP A 24 5.54 14.27 1.37
CA ASP A 24 5.59 14.63 -0.04
C ASP A 24 6.83 15.51 -0.30
N PRO A 25 7.78 15.10 -1.16
CA PRO A 25 9.02 15.84 -1.39
C PRO A 25 8.82 17.16 -2.17
N VAL A 26 7.68 17.32 -2.85
CA VAL A 26 7.32 18.53 -3.61
C VAL A 26 6.61 19.54 -2.70
N HIS A 27 5.61 19.07 -1.94
CA HIS A 27 4.72 19.94 -1.18
C HIS A 27 5.05 20.02 0.31
N GLY A 28 5.84 19.10 0.85
CA GLY A 28 6.29 19.09 2.25
C GLY A 28 5.22 18.66 3.26
N ASN A 29 4.03 18.25 2.81
CA ASN A 29 2.97 17.75 3.68
C ASN A 29 3.15 16.25 3.97
N LYS A 30 2.56 15.81 5.07
CA LYS A 30 2.47 14.38 5.41
C LYS A 30 1.65 13.66 4.34
N LEU A 31 2.17 12.52 3.89
CA LEU A 31 1.46 11.61 3.00
C LEU A 31 0.25 11.02 3.72
N THR A 32 -0.87 10.98 3.02
CA THR A 32 -2.00 10.13 3.40
C THR A 32 -1.58 8.66 3.31
N ILE A 33 -2.31 7.79 4.01
CA ILE A 33 -2.07 6.34 3.95
C ILE A 33 -2.13 5.82 2.50
N LYS A 34 -3.04 6.37 1.68
CA LYS A 34 -3.14 6.03 0.25
C LYS A 34 -1.89 6.41 -0.53
N GLU A 35 -1.40 7.64 -0.35
CA GLU A 35 -0.22 8.12 -1.07
C GLU A 35 1.02 7.35 -0.65
N HIS A 36 1.17 7.08 0.65
CA HIS A 36 2.29 6.29 1.17
C HIS A 36 2.26 4.85 0.66
N ALA A 37 1.07 4.23 0.60
CA ALA A 37 0.90 2.90 0.02
C ALA A 37 1.25 2.86 -1.47
N ARG A 38 0.86 3.87 -2.26
CA ARG A 38 1.21 3.95 -3.70
C ARG A 38 2.71 4.14 -3.91
N CYS A 39 3.35 4.98 -3.10
CA CYS A 39 4.81 5.11 -3.06
C CYS A 39 5.48 3.74 -2.79
N ALA A 40 4.97 3.00 -1.79
CA ALA A 40 5.45 1.66 -1.48
C ALA A 40 5.27 0.68 -2.65
N ILE A 41 4.14 0.70 -3.36
CA ILE A 41 3.89 -0.11 -4.55
C ILE A 41 4.89 0.21 -5.68
N LEU A 42 5.20 1.49 -5.91
CA LEU A 42 6.22 1.91 -6.88
C LEU A 42 7.60 1.36 -6.53
N LEU A 43 7.98 1.43 -5.26
CA LEU A 43 9.24 0.86 -4.78
C LEU A 43 9.26 -0.66 -4.89
N LEU A 44 8.14 -1.36 -4.62
CA LEU A 44 8.05 -2.81 -4.77
C LEU A 44 8.37 -3.27 -6.19
N ARG A 45 7.89 -2.52 -7.19
CA ARG A 45 8.07 -2.78 -8.61
C ARG A 45 9.48 -2.47 -9.10
N ASN A 46 10.10 -1.41 -8.59
CA ASN A 46 11.32 -0.84 -9.16
C ASN A 46 12.59 -1.03 -8.30
N LEU A 47 12.47 -1.43 -7.03
CA LEU A 47 13.58 -1.49 -6.09
C LEU A 47 13.56 -2.78 -5.26
N PRO A 48 14.08 -3.91 -5.78
CA PRO A 48 14.09 -5.19 -5.07
C PRO A 48 14.65 -5.15 -3.63
N PRO A 49 15.71 -4.37 -3.32
CA PRO A 49 16.21 -4.25 -1.95
C PRO A 49 15.21 -3.68 -0.94
N ALA A 50 14.21 -2.90 -1.39
CA ALA A 50 13.20 -2.30 -0.52
C ALA A 50 12.02 -3.24 -0.21
N ARG A 51 11.95 -4.42 -0.85
CA ARG A 51 10.81 -5.35 -0.76
C ARG A 51 10.37 -5.62 0.69
N SER A 52 11.31 -5.90 1.59
CA SER A 52 10.97 -6.22 2.99
C SER A 52 10.25 -5.06 3.69
N ALA A 53 10.83 -3.86 3.63
CA ALA A 53 10.27 -2.67 4.28
C ALA A 53 8.92 -2.27 3.65
N VAL A 54 8.80 -2.42 2.33
CA VAL A 54 7.56 -2.16 1.62
C VAL A 54 6.46 -3.14 2.04
N LEU A 55 6.74 -4.45 2.08
CA LEU A 55 5.74 -5.44 2.48
C LEU A 55 5.29 -5.25 3.93
N GLU A 56 6.20 -4.85 4.82
CA GLU A 56 5.88 -4.50 6.20
C GLU A 56 4.94 -3.27 6.27
N HIS A 57 5.19 -2.25 5.45
CA HIS A 57 4.29 -1.11 5.34
C HIS A 57 2.92 -1.50 4.74
N LEU A 58 2.88 -2.28 3.67
CA LEU A 58 1.62 -2.70 3.06
C LEU A 58 0.78 -3.57 4.01
N ARG A 59 1.43 -4.33 4.90
CA ARG A 59 0.74 -5.02 5.99
C ARG A 59 0.02 -4.03 6.91
N SER A 60 0.67 -2.95 7.36
CA SER A 60 0.00 -2.00 8.25
C SER A 60 -1.17 -1.28 7.59
N VAL A 61 -1.10 -1.04 6.27
CA VAL A 61 -2.22 -0.52 5.48
C VAL A 61 -3.41 -1.51 5.49
N PHE A 62 -3.13 -2.81 5.34
CA PHE A 62 -4.16 -3.84 5.42
C PHE A 62 -4.74 -3.97 6.84
N ASP A 63 -3.90 -3.89 7.88
CA ASP A 63 -4.34 -3.89 9.28
C ASP A 63 -5.31 -2.72 9.54
N GLU A 64 -5.00 -1.50 9.07
CA GLU A 64 -5.89 -0.34 9.17
C GLU A 64 -7.22 -0.55 8.43
N TYR A 65 -7.16 -1.12 7.22
CA TYR A 65 -8.35 -1.41 6.41
C TYR A 65 -9.28 -2.41 7.11
N VAL A 66 -8.74 -3.51 7.65
CA VAL A 66 -9.52 -4.52 8.37
C VAL A 66 -10.07 -3.96 9.68
N CYS A 67 -9.27 -3.21 10.45
CA CYS A 67 -9.72 -2.55 11.67
C CYS A 67 -10.90 -1.61 11.39
N THR A 68 -10.80 -0.79 10.34
CA THR A 68 -11.89 0.10 9.91
C THR A 68 -13.15 -0.70 9.58
N TYR A 69 -13.02 -1.76 8.79
CA TYR A 69 -14.14 -2.63 8.42
C TYR A 69 -14.82 -3.28 9.64
N LEU A 70 -14.04 -3.79 10.60
CA LEU A 70 -14.58 -4.41 11.81
C LEU A 70 -15.32 -3.39 12.70
N LEU A 71 -14.78 -2.19 12.84
CA LEU A 71 -15.44 -1.11 13.58
C LEU A 71 -16.76 -0.69 12.90
N GLU A 72 -16.81 -0.67 11.57
CA GLU A 72 -18.03 -0.40 10.82
C GLU A 72 -19.08 -1.51 10.99
N LEU A 73 -18.63 -2.77 11.01
CA LEU A 73 -19.50 -3.92 11.25
C LEU A 73 -20.11 -3.89 12.65
N GLU A 74 -19.30 -3.59 13.68
CA GLU A 74 -19.75 -3.42 15.06
C GLU A 74 -20.74 -2.24 15.21
N ALA A 75 -20.48 -1.12 14.53
CA ALA A 75 -21.38 0.04 14.55
C ALA A 75 -22.71 -0.21 13.83
N GLY A 76 -22.72 -1.10 12.83
CA GLY A 76 -23.91 -1.44 12.03
C GLY A 76 -24.95 -2.31 12.74
N ASP A 77 -24.56 -3.08 13.77
CA ASP A 77 -25.45 -3.98 14.52
C ASP A 77 -26.26 -3.26 15.62
N GLY A 78 -25.84 -2.05 16.02
CA GLY A 78 -26.37 -1.29 17.15
C GLY A 78 -27.55 -0.35 16.86
N GLY A 79 -28.10 -0.33 15.65
CA GLY A 79 -29.33 0.39 15.33
C GLY A 79 -29.35 1.88 15.70
N ILE A 80 -28.66 2.72 14.93
CA ILE A 80 -29.09 4.05 14.45
C ILE A 80 -28.23 4.32 13.22
N GLY A 81 -28.86 4.28 12.05
CA GLY A 81 -28.18 4.60 10.79
C GLY A 81 -27.63 6.02 10.79
N GLY A 82 -26.39 6.19 10.34
CA GLY A 82 -25.94 7.49 9.86
C GLY A 82 -24.45 7.80 9.98
N LEU A 83 -23.73 7.21 10.92
CA LEU A 83 -22.30 7.52 11.11
C LEU A 83 -21.44 6.37 10.60
N ARG A 84 -21.41 6.22 9.27
CA ARG A 84 -20.31 5.48 8.63
C ARG A 84 -19.01 6.13 9.11
N SER A 85 -18.15 5.39 9.81
CA SER A 85 -16.89 5.94 10.30
C SER A 85 -16.15 6.60 9.13
N GLN A 86 -15.72 7.85 9.32
CA GLN A 86 -14.90 8.57 8.34
C GLN A 86 -13.46 8.04 8.32
N GLY A 87 -13.30 6.72 8.30
CA GLY A 87 -12.01 6.09 8.03
C GLY A 87 -11.54 6.45 6.63
N PRO A 88 -10.23 6.42 6.37
CA PRO A 88 -9.74 6.52 5.00
C PRO A 88 -10.34 5.37 4.19
N ASN A 89 -11.08 5.67 3.12
CA ASN A 89 -11.57 4.63 2.21
C ASN A 89 -10.37 3.99 1.51
N LEU A 90 -9.87 2.83 1.93
CA LEU A 90 -8.67 2.20 1.36
C LEU A 90 -8.97 1.19 0.23
N ASP A 91 -10.22 0.99 -0.19
CA ASP A 91 -10.62 -0.06 -1.14
C ASP A 91 -9.77 -0.04 -2.44
N ASP A 92 -9.62 1.14 -3.03
CA ASP A 92 -8.86 1.31 -4.28
C ASP A 92 -7.40 0.86 -4.13
N VAL A 93 -6.77 1.22 -3.00
CA VAL A 93 -5.34 0.94 -2.80
C VAL A 93 -5.13 -0.51 -2.38
N VAL A 94 -6.04 -1.09 -1.61
CA VAL A 94 -6.01 -2.51 -1.25
C VAL A 94 -6.19 -3.39 -2.49
N SER A 95 -7.09 -3.02 -3.40
CA SER A 95 -7.26 -3.69 -4.70
C SER A 95 -5.98 -3.60 -5.55
N GLU A 96 -5.33 -2.45 -5.56
CA GLU A 96 -4.06 -2.25 -6.26
C GLU A 96 -2.94 -3.13 -5.66
N ILE A 97 -2.80 -3.13 -4.33
CA ILE A 97 -1.85 -3.99 -3.61
C ILE A 97 -2.08 -5.46 -3.96
N GLN A 98 -3.33 -5.93 -3.90
CA GLN A 98 -3.70 -7.30 -4.20
C GLN A 98 -3.33 -7.68 -5.64
N THR A 99 -3.57 -6.79 -6.61
CA THR A 99 -3.19 -6.99 -8.00
C THR A 99 -1.68 -7.14 -8.14
N VAL A 100 -0.91 -6.21 -7.55
CA VAL A 100 0.57 -6.21 -7.59
C VAL A 100 1.12 -7.50 -6.98
N LEU A 101 0.71 -7.84 -5.75
CA LEU A 101 1.21 -9.01 -5.05
C LEU A 101 0.86 -10.30 -5.81
N SER A 102 -0.34 -10.39 -6.38
CA SER A 102 -0.76 -11.53 -7.20
C SER A 102 0.14 -11.70 -8.44
N GLU A 103 0.54 -10.60 -9.08
CA GLU A 103 1.51 -10.63 -10.18
C GLU A 103 2.88 -11.10 -9.73
N PHE A 104 3.41 -10.58 -8.61
CA PHE A 104 4.69 -10.99 -8.06
C PHE A 104 4.75 -12.47 -7.71
N VAL A 105 3.69 -12.99 -7.07
CA VAL A 105 3.57 -14.41 -6.73
C VAL A 105 3.50 -15.25 -8.00
N ARG A 106 2.73 -14.83 -9.00
CA ARG A 106 2.61 -15.54 -10.28
C ARG A 106 3.94 -15.60 -11.06
N MET A 107 4.72 -14.52 -11.02
CA MET A 107 6.00 -14.43 -11.72
C MET A 107 7.09 -15.32 -11.11
N ASN A 108 7.07 -15.53 -9.80
CA ASN A 108 8.07 -16.38 -9.13
C ASN A 108 7.49 -17.11 -7.90
N PRO A 109 6.58 -18.07 -8.09
CA PRO A 109 5.84 -18.68 -6.98
C PRO A 109 6.76 -19.39 -5.98
N LYS A 110 7.90 -19.92 -6.44
CA LYS A 110 8.89 -20.59 -5.57
C LYS A 110 9.56 -19.63 -4.59
N ALA A 111 9.78 -18.37 -4.97
CA ALA A 111 10.35 -17.37 -4.07
C ALA A 111 9.37 -16.90 -2.98
N TRP A 112 8.07 -17.16 -3.16
CA TRP A 112 7.00 -16.82 -2.20
C TRP A 112 6.43 -18.05 -1.48
N ALA A 113 7.00 -19.24 -1.71
CA ALA A 113 6.61 -20.44 -0.99
C ALA A 113 7.04 -20.34 0.48
N ALA A 114 6.29 -20.96 1.38
CA ALA A 114 6.68 -21.07 2.78
C ALA A 114 8.06 -21.75 2.88
N LEU A 115 8.92 -21.22 3.75
CA LEU A 115 10.16 -21.91 4.12
C LEU A 115 9.74 -23.08 5.02
N VAL A 116 9.67 -24.27 4.44
CA VAL A 116 9.42 -25.54 5.14
C VAL A 116 10.75 -26.22 5.43
#